data_AF-A0A932GJI3-F1
#
_entry.id   AF-A0A932GJI3-F1
#
_cell.length_a   1.000
_cell.length_b   1.000
_cell.length_c   1.000
_cell.angle_alpha   90.00
_cell.angle_beta   90.00
_cell.angle_gamma   90.00
#
_symmetry.space_group_name_H-M   'P 1'
#
loop_
_entity.id
_entity.type
_entity.pdbx_description
1 polymer ?
#
loop_
_entity_poly.entity_id
_entity_poly.type
_entity_poly.pdbx_seq_one_letter_code
_entity_poly.pdbx_strand_id
1 'polypeptide(L)' 'ERLKLLRQFERRVLDEKVYQFHVLWWQRIIPHWKTVRGWKITPSHYLNQDLRDVWLAAD' A
#
# COMPACT_ATOMS: atom_id res chain seq x y z
N GLU A 1 -10.12 -18.62 13.49
CA GLU A 1 -8.80 -19.28 13.57
C GLU A 1 -7.65 -18.51 12.91
N ARG A 2 -7.63 -18.21 11.59
CA ARG A 2 -6.51 -17.48 10.93
C ARG A 2 -6.02 -16.24 11.69
N LEU A 3 -6.94 -15.34 12.06
CA LEU A 3 -6.57 -14.10 12.76
C LEU A 3 -5.94 -14.35 14.13
N LYS A 4 -6.39 -15.37 14.87
CA LYS A 4 -5.81 -15.73 16.16
C LYS A 4 -4.36 -16.17 16.01
N LEU A 5 -4.08 -17.02 15.02
CA LEU A 5 -2.72 -17.47 14.70
C LEU A 5 -1.82 -16.30 14.25
N LEU A 6 -2.35 -15.40 13.42
CA LEU A 6 -1.63 -14.19 13.00
C LEU A 6 -1.21 -13.34 14.20
N ARG A 7 -2.14 -13.07 15.15
CA ARG A 7 -1.85 -12.27 16.35
C ARG A 7 -0.82 -12.94 17.26
N GLN A 8 -0.86 -14.26 17.40
CA GLN A 8 0.16 -15.01 18.15
C GLN A 8 1.54 -14.87 17.51
N PHE A 9 1.63 -14.94 16.19
CA PHE A 9 2.88 -14.74 15.46
C PHE A 9 3.41 -13.31 15.59
N GLU A 10 2.55 -12.30 15.43
CA GLU A 10 2.90 -10.88 15.61
C GLU A 10 3.53 -10.64 16.99
N ARG A 11 2.90 -11.14 18.07
CA ARG A 11 3.44 -11.04 19.44
C ARG A 11 4.83 -11.68 19.56
N ARG A 12 5.01 -12.88 19.01
CA ARG A 12 6.29 -13.60 19.07
C ARG A 12 7.43 -12.87 18.35
N VAL A 13 7.13 -12.19 17.24
CA VAL A 13 8.12 -11.50 16.39
C VAL A 13 8.44 -10.11 16.93
N LEU A 14 7.42 -9.35 17.35
CA LEU A 14 7.55 -7.92 17.66
C LEU A 14 7.81 -7.65 19.15
N ASP A 15 7.18 -8.42 20.04
CA ASP A 15 7.24 -8.21 21.49
C ASP A 15 8.27 -9.15 22.16
N GLU A 16 8.11 -10.47 21.97
CA GLU A 16 8.92 -11.44 22.73
C GLU A 16 10.36 -11.60 22.24
N LYS A 17 10.61 -11.40 20.93
CA LYS A 17 11.95 -11.56 20.33
C LYS A 17 12.49 -10.35 19.60
N VAL A 18 11.60 -9.43 19.25
CA VAL A 18 12.00 -8.17 18.64
C VAL A 18 12.84 -8.37 17.36
N TYR A 19 12.46 -9.35 16.53
CA TYR A 19 13.13 -9.62 15.26
C TYR A 19 12.84 -8.56 14.21
N GLN A 20 11.75 -7.82 14.37
CA GLN A 20 11.39 -6.66 13.56
C GLN A 20 10.81 -5.56 14.46
N PHE A 21 10.81 -4.34 13.94
CA PHE A 21 10.25 -3.17 14.60
C PHE A 21 9.33 -2.44 13.62
N HIS A 22 8.31 -1.77 14.15
CA HIS A 22 7.50 -0.87 13.35
C HIS A 22 8.30 0.37 13.01
N VAL A 23 8.43 0.65 11.72
CA VAL A 23 8.95 1.91 11.20
C VAL A 23 7.81 2.74 10.62
N LEU A 24 8.08 4.01 10.35
CA LEU A 24 7.14 4.86 9.63
C LEU A 24 6.78 4.21 8.30
N TRP A 25 5.49 4.04 8.06
CA TRP A 25 5.01 3.57 6.77
C TRP A 25 5.10 4.67 5.71
N TRP A 26 5.28 4.23 4.47
CA TRP A 26 5.39 5.10 3.31
C TRP A 26 4.04 5.75 3.03
N GLN A 27 3.99 7.08 3.03
CA GLN A 27 2.88 7.82 2.46
C GLN A 27 3.19 8.09 0.98
N ARG A 28 2.48 7.39 0.09
CA ARG A 28 2.67 7.55 -1.34
C ARG A 28 1.86 8.73 -1.86
N ILE A 29 2.56 9.71 -2.44
CA ILE A 29 1.99 10.86 -3.15
C ILE A 29 2.34 10.70 -4.63
N ILE A 30 1.32 10.65 -5.50
CA ILE A 30 1.50 10.48 -6.95
C ILE A 30 0.96 11.73 -7.63
N PRO A 31 1.82 12.69 -8.02
CA PRO A 31 1.38 13.82 -8.80
C PRO A 31 1.01 13.35 -10.21
N HIS A 32 -0.09 13.87 -10.74
CA HIS A 32 -0.51 13.61 -12.11
C HIS A 32 -0.78 14.95 -12.82
N TRP A 33 -0.72 14.94 -14.14
CA TRP A 33 -1.03 16.12 -14.94
C TRP A 33 -2.51 16.50 -14.80
N LYS A 34 -2.86 17.77 -15.04
CA LYS A 34 -4.22 18.31 -14.84
C LYS A 34 -5.30 17.57 -15.66
N THR A 35 -4.92 17.00 -16.80
CA THR A 35 -5.84 16.29 -17.71
C THR A 35 -5.97 14.81 -17.38
N VAL A 36 -5.10 14.24 -16.54
CA VAL A 36 -5.17 12.84 -16.16
C VAL A 36 -6.36 12.62 -15.23
N ARG A 37 -7.25 11.72 -15.62
CA ARG A 37 -8.46 11.33 -14.88
C ARG A 37 -8.49 9.81 -14.71
N GLY A 38 -9.28 9.36 -13.73
CA GLY A 38 -9.49 7.93 -13.47
C GLY A 38 -8.35 7.20 -12.75
N TRP A 39 -7.30 7.91 -12.33
CA TRP A 39 -6.20 7.32 -11.57
C TRP A 39 -6.66 6.77 -10.21
N LYS A 40 -6.35 5.51 -9.91
CA LYS A 40 -6.62 4.83 -8.64
C LYS A 40 -5.34 4.29 -8.04
N ILE A 41 -5.02 4.73 -6.83
CA ILE A 41 -3.81 4.28 -6.12
C ILE A 41 -3.94 2.82 -5.67
N THR A 42 -2.93 2.01 -5.96
CA THR A 42 -2.83 0.62 -5.47
C THR A 42 -2.32 0.57 -4.01
N PRO A 43 -2.60 -0.50 -3.25
CA PRO A 43 -2.08 -0.63 -1.88
C PRO A 43 -0.59 -0.99 -1.81
N SER A 44 0.07 -1.25 -2.95
CA SER A 44 1.47 -1.69 -3.02
C SER A 44 2.29 -0.82 -3.95
N HIS A 45 3.54 -0.58 -3.55
CA HIS A 45 4.56 0.10 -4.35
C HIS A 45 5.15 -0.79 -5.44
N TYR A 46 5.00 -2.11 -5.29
CA TYR A 46 5.61 -3.11 -6.17
C TYR A 46 4.66 -3.63 -7.25
N LEU A 47 3.45 -3.05 -7.34
CA LEU A 47 2.47 -3.41 -8.35
C LEU A 47 2.40 -2.29 -9.39
N ASN A 48 2.42 -2.68 -10.66
CA ASN A 48 2.14 -1.78 -11.78
C ASN A 48 0.69 -1.26 -11.69
N GLN A 49 0.48 -0.08 -12.28
CA GLN A 49 -0.84 0.54 -12.35
C GLN A 49 -1.71 -0.13 -13.42
N ASP A 50 -2.98 -0.41 -13.09
CA ASP A 50 -3.99 -0.70 -14.11
C ASP A 50 -4.42 0.60 -14.79
N LEU A 51 -4.22 0.67 -16.10
CA LEU A 51 -4.52 1.83 -16.94
C LEU A 51 -5.88 1.75 -17.64
N ARG A 52 -6.65 0.67 -17.45
CA ARG A 52 -7.95 0.49 -18.12
C ARG A 52 -8.90 1.68 -17.93
N ASP A 53 -8.91 2.24 -16.72
CA ASP A 53 -9.80 3.35 -16.35
C ASP A 53 -9.11 4.73 -16.45
N VAL A 54 -7.83 4.78 -16.86
CA VAL A 54 -7.04 6.02 -16.89
C VAL A 54 -7.16 6.67 -18.26
N TRP A 55 -7.50 7.96 -18.29
CA TRP A 55 -7.71 8.71 -19.54
C TRP A 55 -7.27 10.18 -19.42
N LEU A 56 -7.15 10.83 -20.57
CA LEU A 56 -6.83 12.26 -20.68
C LEU A 56 -8.08 13.03 -21.07
N ALA A 57 -8.47 14.01 -20.25
CA ALA A 57 -9.52 14.94 -20.59
C ALA A 57 -9.06 15.94 -21.66
N ALA A 58 -10.00 16.34 -22.52
CA ALA A 58 -9.82 17.55 -23.32
C ALA A 58 -9.70 18.75 -22.37
N ASP A 59 -8.86 19.73 -22.76
CA ASP A 59 -8.68 20.98 -22.02
C ASP A 59 -9.96 21.79 -21.89
#